data_AF-A0A2V7T5S1-F1
#
_entry.id   AF-A0A2V7T5S1-F1
#
_cell.length_a   1.000
_cell.length_b   1.000
_cell.length_c   1.000
_cell.angle_alpha   90.00
_cell.angle_beta   90.00
_cell.angle_gamma   90.00
#
_symmetry.space_group_name_H-M   'P 1'
#
loop_
_entity.id
_entity.type
_entity.pdbx_description
1 polymer ?
#
loop_
_entity_poly.entity_id
_entity_poly.type
_entity_poly.pdbx_seq_one_letter_code
_entity_poly.pdbx_strand_id
1 'polypeptide(L)'
;MTVLSFRMPWRFLRGSVGRWSLTVFALACGVGLVCAIELVSGAVFEAFAEIVDTMAGRSALQVTAAEGGLFPEEVAAAVGAVPGVELAVPVVSAAAFTTDGSGEQLTVHGVDITNDAAVRVYEPAGA
;
A
#
# COMPACT_ATOMS: atom_id res chain seq x y z
N MET A 1 -6.82 -46.93 -31.58
CA MET A 1 -6.92 -46.28 -32.91
C MET A 1 -7.54 -44.89 -32.75
N THR A 2 -6.79 -43.91 -32.23
CA THR A 2 -7.35 -42.59 -31.89
C THR A 2 -6.29 -41.50 -32.03
N VAL A 3 -5.58 -41.45 -33.16
CA VAL A 3 -4.59 -40.38 -33.39
C VAL A 3 -4.68 -39.75 -34.78
N LEU A 4 -5.68 -40.07 -35.60
CA LEU A 4 -5.72 -39.63 -37.00
C LEU A 4 -6.75 -38.56 -37.36
N SER A 5 -7.61 -38.13 -36.44
CA SER A 5 -8.70 -37.21 -36.80
C SER A 5 -8.41 -35.70 -36.61
N PHE A 6 -7.15 -35.30 -36.37
CA PHE A 6 -6.78 -33.88 -36.34
C PHE A 6 -6.48 -33.30 -37.73
N ARG A 7 -6.23 -34.17 -38.73
CA ARG A 7 -5.82 -33.75 -40.09
C ARG A 7 -6.96 -33.12 -40.90
N MET A 8 -8.20 -33.55 -40.67
CA MET A 8 -9.39 -32.96 -41.31
C MET A 8 -9.69 -31.53 -40.81
N PRO A 9 -9.75 -31.26 -39.48
CA PRO A 9 -9.95 -29.90 -38.99
C PRO A 9 -8.84 -28.94 -39.47
N TRP A 10 -7.58 -29.39 -39.53
CA TRP A 10 -6.47 -28.56 -40.00
C TRP A 10 -6.62 -28.09 -41.47
N ARG A 11 -7.20 -28.93 -42.34
CA ARG A 11 -7.47 -28.54 -43.74
C ARG A 11 -8.64 -27.57 -43.84
N PHE A 12 -9.66 -27.73 -43.00
CA PHE A 12 -10.80 -26.81 -42.94
C PHE A 12 -10.41 -25.44 -42.34
N LEU A 13 -9.53 -25.43 -41.33
CA LEU A 13 -8.94 -24.21 -40.76
C LEU A 13 -8.13 -23.43 -41.82
N ARG A 14 -7.34 -24.11 -42.65
CA ARG A 14 -6.55 -23.46 -43.73
C ARG A 14 -7.40 -22.90 -44.88
N GLY A 15 -8.65 -23.33 -45.03
CA GLY A 15 -9.57 -22.79 -46.05
C GLY A 15 -10.25 -21.47 -45.65
N SER A 16 -10.28 -21.14 -44.36
CA SER A 16 -10.98 -19.97 -43.80
C SER A 16 -10.12 -19.19 -42.80
N VAL A 17 -8.83 -19.05 -43.13
CA VAL A 17 -7.77 -18.53 -42.25
C VAL A 17 -8.11 -17.16 -41.65
N GLY A 18 -8.72 -16.26 -42.45
CA GLY A 18 -9.07 -14.92 -42.00
C GLY A 18 -10.19 -14.87 -40.97
N ARG A 19 -11.17 -15.78 -41.06
CA ARG A 19 -12.27 -15.83 -40.07
C ARG A 19 -11.80 -16.44 -38.77
N TRP A 20 -10.93 -17.45 -38.85
CA TRP A 20 -10.36 -18.09 -37.67
C TRP A 20 -9.41 -17.15 -36.91
N SER A 21 -8.56 -16.39 -37.62
CA SER A 21 -7.69 -15.41 -36.98
C SER A 21 -8.47 -14.31 -36.26
N LEU A 22 -9.57 -13.81 -36.85
CA LEU A 22 -10.45 -12.85 -36.19
C LEU A 22 -11.05 -13.40 -34.89
N THR A 23 -11.51 -14.66 -34.90
CA THR A 23 -12.09 -15.28 -33.69
C THR A 23 -11.06 -15.49 -32.59
N VAL A 24 -9.85 -15.95 -32.95
CA VAL A 24 -8.75 -16.11 -31.99
C VAL A 24 -8.32 -14.75 -31.44
N PHE A 25 -8.24 -13.73 -32.29
CA PHE A 25 -7.88 -12.38 -31.86
C PHE A 25 -8.92 -11.78 -30.91
N ALA A 26 -10.22 -11.93 -31.23
CA ALA A 26 -11.29 -11.49 -30.35
C ALA A 26 -11.23 -12.17 -28.97
N LEU A 27 -10.98 -13.48 -28.94
CA LEU A 27 -10.82 -14.22 -27.69
C LEU A 27 -9.58 -13.76 -26.90
N ALA A 28 -8.45 -13.59 -27.58
CA ALA A 28 -7.21 -13.14 -26.97
C ALA A 28 -7.34 -11.73 -26.35
N CYS A 29 -7.99 -10.80 -27.07
CA CYS A 29 -8.30 -9.47 -26.54
C CYS A 29 -9.21 -9.54 -25.30
N GLY A 30 -10.25 -10.39 -25.33
CA GLY A 30 -11.16 -10.55 -24.20
C GLY A 30 -10.45 -11.09 -22.94
N VAL A 31 -9.70 -12.19 -23.08
CA VAL A 31 -8.93 -12.77 -21.97
C VAL A 31 -7.87 -11.80 -21.46
N GLY A 32 -7.16 -11.13 -22.37
CA GLY A 32 -6.14 -10.14 -22.01
C GLY A 32 -6.72 -8.97 -21.21
N LEU A 33 -7.91 -8.49 -21.59
CA LEU A 33 -8.60 -7.43 -20.85
C LEU A 33 -8.95 -7.86 -19.42
N VAL A 34 -9.50 -9.08 -19.24
CA VAL A 34 -9.83 -9.59 -17.90
C VAL A 34 -8.57 -9.73 -17.05
N CYS A 35 -7.50 -10.33 -17.58
CA CYS A 35 -6.23 -10.43 -16.86
C CYS A 35 -5.65 -9.04 -16.50
N ALA A 36 -5.74 -8.06 -17.41
CA ALA A 36 -5.29 -6.70 -17.14
C ALA A 36 -6.09 -6.06 -15.99
N ILE A 37 -7.42 -6.24 -15.97
CA ILE A 37 -8.27 -5.74 -14.89
C ILE A 37 -7.91 -6.38 -13.55
N GLU A 38 -7.71 -7.70 -13.51
CA GLU A 38 -7.32 -8.40 -12.28
C GLU A 38 -5.96 -7.92 -11.75
N LEU A 39 -4.96 -7.78 -12.63
CA LEU A 39 -3.65 -7.27 -12.27
C LEU A 39 -3.71 -5.82 -11.76
N VAL A 40 -4.43 -4.95 -12.46
CA VAL A 40 -4.59 -3.55 -12.05
C VAL A 40 -5.35 -3.47 -10.73
N SER A 41 -6.44 -4.22 -10.57
CA SER A 41 -7.21 -4.22 -9.33
C SER A 41 -6.36 -4.67 -8.15
N GLY A 42 -5.58 -5.75 -8.30
CA GLY A 42 -4.67 -6.22 -7.26
C GLY A 42 -3.60 -5.19 -6.91
N ALA A 43 -2.92 -4.65 -7.92
CA ALA A 43 -1.88 -3.64 -7.73
C ALA A 43 -2.41 -2.36 -7.08
N VAL A 44 -3.63 -1.93 -7.42
CA VAL A 44 -4.27 -0.78 -6.82
C VAL A 44 -4.56 -1.02 -5.34
N PHE A 45 -5.07 -2.20 -4.96
CA PHE A 45 -5.29 -2.52 -3.54
C PHE A 45 -4.00 -2.56 -2.73
N GLU A 46 -2.92 -3.13 -3.29
CA GLU A 46 -1.61 -3.17 -2.66
C GLU A 46 -1.02 -1.76 -2.48
N ALA A 47 -1.07 -0.94 -3.53
CA ALA A 47 -0.62 0.46 -3.46
C ALA A 47 -1.47 1.28 -2.48
N PHE A 48 -2.78 1.05 -2.40
CA PHE A 48 -3.64 1.68 -1.40
C PHE A 48 -3.26 1.26 0.02
N ALA A 49 -3.01 -0.02 0.25
CA ALA A 49 -2.55 -0.51 1.56
C ALA A 49 -1.22 0.14 1.95
N GLU A 50 -0.27 0.22 1.02
CA GLU A 50 1.03 0.88 1.23
C GLU A 50 0.88 2.37 1.54
N ILE A 51 0.01 3.08 0.82
CA ILE A 51 -0.28 4.51 1.08
C ILE A 51 -0.94 4.68 2.46
N VAL A 52 -1.88 3.79 2.83
CA VAL A 52 -2.53 3.83 4.14
C VAL A 52 -1.53 3.55 5.25
N ASP A 53 -0.67 2.54 5.11
CA ASP A 53 0.39 2.25 6.08
C ASP A 53 1.41 3.39 6.18
N THR A 54 1.68 4.08 5.07
CA THR A 54 2.54 5.27 5.06
C THR A 54 1.86 6.47 5.73
N MET A 55 0.57 6.70 5.46
CA MET A 55 -0.20 7.81 6.02
C MET A 55 -0.56 7.63 7.49
N ALA A 56 -0.91 6.41 7.91
CA ALA A 56 -1.19 6.09 9.31
C ALA A 56 0.10 6.10 10.17
N GLY A 57 1.27 6.14 9.52
CA GLY A 57 2.54 5.74 10.12
C GLY A 57 2.56 4.24 10.35
N ARG A 58 3.76 3.63 10.37
CA ARG A 58 3.96 2.18 10.65
C ARG A 58 3.48 1.72 12.05
N SER A 59 2.65 2.48 12.74
CA SER A 59 2.06 2.10 14.03
C SER A 59 0.80 1.25 13.82
N ALA A 60 0.87 -0.03 14.18
CA ALA A 60 -0.31 -0.90 14.22
C ALA A 60 -1.31 -0.51 15.32
N LEU A 61 -0.85 0.19 16.36
CA LEU A 61 -1.63 0.61 17.52
C LEU A 61 -1.16 1.98 18.01
N GLN A 62 -2.11 2.85 18.38
CA GLN A 62 -1.84 4.16 18.97
C GLN A 62 -2.36 4.21 20.42
N VAL A 63 -1.49 4.61 21.35
CA VAL A 63 -1.83 4.83 22.76
C VAL A 63 -1.93 6.32 23.01
N THR A 64 -3.12 6.81 23.33
CA THR A 64 -3.41 8.23 23.56
C THR A 64 -3.92 8.43 24.98
N ALA A 65 -3.53 9.53 25.62
CA ALA A 65 -4.02 9.89 26.94
C ALA A 65 -5.49 10.33 26.85
N ALA A 66 -6.27 9.98 27.87
CA ALA A 66 -7.63 10.49 28.01
C ALA A 66 -7.59 12.04 28.11
N GLU A 67 -8.55 12.69 27.46
CA GLU A 67 -8.73 14.16 27.48
C GLU A 67 -7.53 14.99 26.99
N GLY A 68 -6.61 14.41 26.21
CA GLY A 68 -5.46 15.14 25.66
C GLY A 68 -4.35 15.42 26.69
N GLY A 69 -4.28 14.62 27.76
CA GLY A 69 -3.20 14.69 28.74
C GLY A 69 -1.83 14.31 28.18
N LEU A 70 -0.78 14.53 28.98
CA LEU A 70 0.59 14.11 28.68
C LEU A 70 0.91 12.78 29.36
N PHE A 71 1.77 11.98 28.74
CA PHE A 71 2.35 10.79 29.37
C PHE A 71 3.74 11.08 29.93
N PRO A 72 4.11 10.47 31.06
CA PRO A 72 5.51 10.29 31.42
C PRO A 72 6.25 9.50 30.34
N GLU A 73 7.51 9.83 30.09
CA GLU A 73 8.37 9.15 29.11
C GLU A 73 8.48 7.64 29.37
N GLU A 74 8.44 7.24 30.64
CA GLU A 74 8.46 5.86 31.13
C GLU A 74 7.36 4.98 30.52
N VAL A 75 6.23 5.57 30.10
CA VAL A 75 5.11 4.84 29.48
C VAL A 75 5.51 4.25 28.13
N ALA A 76 6.30 4.98 27.33
CA ALA A 76 6.77 4.47 26.05
C ALA A 76 7.67 3.23 26.24
N ALA A 77 8.54 3.27 27.24
CA ALA A 77 9.39 2.12 27.61
C ALA A 77 8.56 0.93 28.12
N ALA A 78 7.52 1.19 28.92
CA ALA A 78 6.63 0.14 29.42
C ALA A 78 5.83 -0.54 28.29
N VAL A 79 5.33 0.22 27.31
CA VAL A 79 4.64 -0.32 26.13
C VAL A 79 5.59 -1.15 25.27
N GLY A 80 6.82 -0.68 25.06
CA GLY A 80 7.85 -1.43 24.33
C GLY A 80 8.26 -2.75 24.98
N ALA A 81 8.05 -2.91 26.30
CA ALA A 81 8.35 -4.14 27.03
C ALA A 81 7.24 -5.21 26.93
N VAL A 82 6.08 -4.89 26.34
CA VAL A 82 4.97 -5.83 26.21
C VAL A 82 5.31 -6.90 25.15
N PRO A 83 5.15 -8.21 25.45
CA PRO A 83 5.41 -9.27 24.49
C PRO A 83 4.61 -9.09 23.20
N GLY A 84 5.30 -9.06 22.06
CA GLY A 84 4.69 -8.85 20.74
C GLY A 84 4.74 -7.41 20.23
N VAL A 85 5.18 -6.44 21.05
CA VAL A 85 5.48 -5.08 20.58
C VAL A 85 6.91 -5.05 20.04
N GLU A 86 7.03 -4.82 18.73
CA GLU A 86 8.34 -4.71 18.07
C GLU A 86 9.00 -3.35 18.31
N LEU A 87 8.20 -2.28 18.30
CA LEU A 87 8.67 -0.91 18.46
C LEU A 87 7.59 -0.04 19.11
N ALA A 88 8.01 0.76 20.10
CA ALA A 88 7.20 1.84 20.68
C ALA A 88 7.94 3.16 20.47
N VAL A 89 7.28 4.14 19.84
CA VAL A 89 7.84 5.47 19.56
C VAL A 89 7.00 6.52 20.29
N PRO A 90 7.57 7.31 21.22
CA PRO A 90 6.87 8.42 21.83
C PRO A 90 6.73 9.57 20.81
N VAL A 91 5.51 10.12 20.70
CA VAL A 91 5.22 11.28 19.85
C VAL A 91 4.46 12.32 20.65
N VAL A 92 4.91 13.58 20.57
CA VAL A 92 4.22 14.73 21.17
C VAL A 92 3.67 15.61 20.05
N SER A 93 2.36 15.87 20.07
CA SER A 93 1.71 16.71 19.06
C SER A 93 1.22 18.00 19.70
N ALA A 94 1.56 19.14 19.10
CA ALA A 94 1.12 20.46 19.56
C ALA A 94 0.69 21.34 18.40
N ALA A 95 -0.29 22.21 18.62
CA ALA A 95 -0.62 23.26 17.66
C ALA A 95 0.36 24.44 17.85
N ALA A 96 0.94 24.90 16.75
CA ALA A 96 1.74 26.13 16.67
C ALA A 96 1.10 27.07 15.65
N PHE A 97 1.37 28.37 15.75
CA PHE A 97 0.91 29.36 14.80
C PHE A 97 2.10 30.01 14.10
N THR A 98 1.97 30.28 12.81
CA THR A 98 2.99 30.98 12.02
C THR A 98 3.14 32.43 12.50
N THR A 99 4.37 32.93 12.51
CA THR A 99 4.68 34.31 12.93
C THR A 99 4.81 35.27 11.76
N ASP A 100 4.53 34.81 10.54
CA ASP A 100 4.65 35.57 9.28
C ASP A 100 3.46 36.50 9.02
N GLY A 101 2.54 36.61 9.98
CA GLY A 101 1.35 37.43 9.90
C GLY A 101 0.14 36.72 9.29
N SER A 102 0.28 35.49 8.77
CA SER A 102 -0.85 34.68 8.29
C SER A 102 -1.67 34.08 9.45
N GLY A 103 -1.01 33.79 10.58
CA GLY A 103 -1.65 33.14 11.73
C GLY A 103 -2.14 31.72 11.42
N GLU A 104 -1.55 31.07 10.42
CA GLU A 104 -1.85 29.71 10.03
C GLU A 104 -1.52 28.75 11.18
N GLN A 105 -2.47 27.86 11.49
CA GLN A 105 -2.28 26.84 12.50
C GLN A 105 -1.54 25.65 11.90
N LEU A 106 -0.36 25.37 12.42
CA LEU A 106 0.45 24.21 12.09
C LEU A 106 0.33 23.18 13.20
N THR A 107 0.25 21.90 12.85
CA THR A 107 0.43 20.82 13.81
C THR A 107 1.90 20.42 13.80
N VAL A 108 2.55 20.53 14.95
CA VAL A 108 3.94 20.18 15.16
C VAL A 108 4.01 18.84 15.87
N HIS A 109 4.71 17.88 15.26
CA HIS A 109 4.97 16.57 15.84
C HIS A 109 6.43 16.49 16.28
N GLY A 110 6.65 16.32 17.58
CA GLY A 110 7.95 15.99 18.17
C GLY A 110 8.10 14.48 18.28
N VAL A 111 9.17 13.95 17.67
CA VAL A 111 9.52 12.53 17.69
C VAL A 111 10.89 12.34 18.36
N ASP A 112 11.04 11.25 19.10
CA ASP A 112 12.34 10.89 19.70
C ASP A 112 13.25 10.23 18.66
N ILE A 113 14.30 10.95 18.25
CA ILE A 113 15.30 10.51 17.25
C ILE A 113 16.39 9.61 17.83
N THR A 114 16.43 9.43 19.15
CA THR A 114 17.47 8.60 19.81
C THR A 114 17.24 7.11 19.57
N ASN A 115 16.06 6.73 19.08
CA ASN A 115 15.71 5.38 18.69
C ASN A 115 15.92 5.19 17.17
N ASP A 116 16.96 4.45 16.76
CA ASP A 116 17.36 4.19 15.35
C ASP A 116 16.18 3.69 14.49
N ALA A 117 15.23 2.98 15.11
CA ALA A 117 14.05 2.45 14.45
C ALA A 117 12.97 3.50 14.16
N ALA A 118 12.86 4.56 14.97
CA ALA A 118 11.92 5.66 14.76
C ALA A 118 12.32 6.54 13.56
N VAL A 119 13.63 6.72 13.35
CA VAL A 119 14.20 7.49 12.23
C VAL A 119 13.86 6.85 10.88
N ARG A 120 13.77 5.51 10.80
CA ARG A 120 13.43 4.81 9.54
C ARG A 120 11.94 4.86 9.19
N VAL A 121 11.06 5.21 10.13
CA VAL A 121 9.60 5.31 9.86
C VAL A 121 9.27 6.62 9.16
N TYR A 122 10.11 7.65 9.33
CA TYR A 122 9.94 8.95 8.70
C TYR A 122 11.03 9.14 7.64
N GLU A 123 10.88 8.49 6.49
CA GLU A 123 11.63 8.88 5.31
C GLU A 123 10.90 10.09 4.71
N PRO A 124 11.41 11.32 4.84
CA PRO A 124 10.77 12.47 4.24
C PRO A 124 10.72 12.20 2.74
N ALA A 125 9.50 12.21 2.18
CA ALA A 125 9.29 12.03 0.75
C ALA A 125 10.27 12.93 -0.02
N GLY A 126 11.09 12.27 -0.84
CA GLY A 126 12.11 12.80 -1.77
C GLY A 126 12.38 14.30 -1.78
N ALA A 127 13.62 14.66 -1.47
CA ALA A 127 14.26 15.86 -2.01
C ALA A 127 14.54 15.69 -3.52
#